data_AF-A0A8B5XUJ5-F1
#
_entry.id   AF-A0A8B5XUJ5-F1
#
_cell.length_a   1.000
_cell.length_b   1.000
_cell.length_c   1.000
_cell.angle_alpha   90.00
_cell.angle_beta   90.00
_cell.angle_gamma   90.00
#
_symmetry.space_group_name_H-M   'P 1'
#
loop_
_entity.id
_entity.type
_entity.pdbx_description
1 polymer ?
#
loop_
_entity_poly.entity_id
_entity_poly.type
_entity_poly.pdbx_seq_one_letter_code
_entity_poly.pdbx_strand_id
1 'polypeptide(L)'
;MKRPLGVSLIGYFYIFGAVILLFTSIFYDSNANQIGLVTRFGLADIPERLFRVLVALISIVMVYGYMRLEMWGLRLIPVRSD
;
A
#
# COMPACT_ATOMS: atom_id res chain seq x y z
N MET A 1 9.27 -23.11 0.60
CA MET A 1 9.15 -22.78 -0.84
C MET A 1 10.03 -21.56 -1.12
N LYS A 2 10.93 -21.61 -2.11
CA LYS A 2 11.76 -20.45 -2.49
C LYS A 2 10.82 -19.37 -3.04
N ARG A 3 10.76 -18.20 -2.39
CA ARG A 3 9.95 -17.08 -2.87
C ARG A 3 10.43 -16.68 -4.27
N PRO A 4 9.55 -16.46 -5.25
CA PRO A 4 9.96 -15.97 -6.56
C PRO A 4 10.69 -14.63 -6.40
N LEU A 5 11.81 -14.46 -7.09
CA LEU A 5 12.62 -13.24 -7.01
C LEU A 5 11.79 -11.99 -7.36
N GLY A 6 10.90 -12.08 -8.36
CA GLY A 6 10.01 -10.98 -8.75
C GLY A 6 9.03 -10.55 -7.66
N VAL A 7 8.47 -11.51 -6.91
CA VAL A 7 7.54 -11.22 -5.79
C VAL A 7 8.27 -10.50 -4.66
N SER A 8 9.52 -10.91 -4.38
CA SER A 8 10.33 -10.25 -3.35
C SER A 8 10.73 -8.84 -3.78
N LEU A 9 11.12 -8.65 -5.04
CA LEU A 9 11.53 -7.36 -5.58
C LEU A 9 10.38 -6.34 -5.54
N ILE A 10 9.19 -6.71 -6.04
CA ILE A 10 8.01 -5.85 -6.03
C ILE A 10 7.59 -5.53 -4.58
N GLY A 11 7.65 -6.53 -3.69
CA GLY A 11 7.36 -6.32 -2.27
C GLY A 11 8.27 -5.28 -1.63
N TYR A 12 9.59 -5.34 -1.87
CA TYR A 12 10.51 -4.35 -1.34
C TYR A 12 10.29 -2.94 -1.89
N PHE A 13 9.95 -2.79 -3.18
CA PHE A 13 9.60 -1.49 -3.75
C PHE A 13 8.40 -0.86 -3.06
N TYR A 14 7.35 -1.64 -2.81
CA TYR A 14 6.17 -1.12 -2.12
C TYR A 14 6.42 -0.85 -0.63
N ILE A 15 7.22 -1.67 0.08
CA ILE A 15 7.62 -1.39 1.47
C ILE A 15 8.39 -0.07 1.51
N PHE A 16 9.36 0.10 0.62
CA PHE A 16 10.15 1.33 0.53
C PHE A 16 9.25 2.55 0.25
N GLY A 17 8.30 2.43 -0.70
CA GLY A 17 7.31 3.47 -0.98
C GLY A 17 6.44 3.81 0.24
N ALA A 18 5.98 2.82 1.00
CA ALA A 18 5.20 3.04 2.21
C ALA A 18 6.00 3.73 3.31
N VAL A 19 7.28 3.36 3.49
CA VAL A 19 8.19 4.05 4.44
C VAL A 19 8.37 5.52 4.05
N ILE A 20 8.57 5.81 2.75
CA ILE A 20 8.67 7.19 2.26
C ILE A 20 7.36 7.96 2.52
N LEU A 21 6.20 7.33 2.29
CA LEU A 21 4.91 7.97 2.55
C LEU A 21 4.71 8.29 4.04
N LEU A 22 5.13 7.41 4.95
CA LEU A 22 5.09 7.66 6.39
C LEU A 22 6.07 8.78 6.78
N PHE A 23 7.30 8.74 6.26
CA PHE A 23 8.31 9.74 6.53
C PHE A 23 7.85 11.14 6.08
N THR A 24 7.36 11.25 4.84
CA THR A 24 6.85 12.52 4.30
C THR A 24 5.56 12.98 4.96
N SER A 25 4.79 12.10 5.59
CA SER A 25 3.59 12.47 6.37
C SER A 25 3.95 13.11 7.73
N ILE A 26 5.04 12.68 8.35
CA ILE A 26 5.49 13.18 9.66
C ILE A 26 6.37 14.43 9.52
N PHE A 27 7.35 14.39 8.60
CA PHE A 27 8.40 15.40 8.50
C PHE A 27 8.14 16.51 7.48
N TYR A 28 7.16 16.33 6.57
CA TYR A 28 6.85 17.31 5.53
C TYR A 28 5.47 17.91 5.75
N ASP A 29 5.35 19.21 5.52
CA ASP A 29 4.06 19.90 5.60
C ASP A 29 3.17 19.46 4.43
N SER A 30 2.02 18.87 4.74
CA SER A 30 1.05 18.43 3.75
C SER A 30 0.40 19.59 2.99
N ASN A 31 0.36 20.80 3.56
CA ASN A 31 -0.19 21.99 2.90
C ASN A 31 0.78 22.64 1.90
N ALA A 32 2.06 22.29 1.92
CA ALA A 32 3.05 22.84 0.99
C ALA A 32 2.97 22.22 -0.42
N ASN A 33 2.17 21.15 -0.59
CA ASN A 33 2.09 20.39 -1.83
C ASN A 33 0.84 20.80 -2.64
N GLN A 34 1.01 21.46 -3.79
CA GLN A 34 -0.08 21.99 -4.61
C GLN A 34 -1.00 20.91 -5.23
N ILE A 35 -0.54 19.66 -5.32
CA ILE A 35 -1.35 18.53 -5.83
C ILE A 35 -1.35 17.45 -4.75
N GLY A 36 -2.31 17.55 -3.84
CA GLY A 36 -2.48 16.63 -2.73
C GLY A 36 -2.85 15.21 -3.18
N LEU A 37 -2.38 14.21 -2.44
CA LEU A 37 -2.78 12.81 -2.64
C LEU A 37 -4.30 12.65 -2.59
N VAL A 38 -4.94 13.41 -1.70
CA VAL A 38 -6.39 13.45 -1.51
C VAL A 38 -7.12 13.92 -2.77
N THR A 39 -6.60 14.95 -3.43
CA THR A 39 -7.16 15.50 -4.67
C THR A 39 -7.07 14.49 -5.82
N ARG A 40 -5.99 13.70 -5.88
CA ARG A 40 -5.82 12.63 -6.88
C ARG A 40 -6.83 11.48 -6.72
N PHE A 41 -7.30 11.26 -5.50
CA PHE A 41 -8.32 10.26 -5.19
C PHE A 41 -9.75 10.85 -5.15
N GLY A 42 -9.91 12.14 -5.46
CA GLY A 42 -11.22 12.80 -5.50
C GLY A 42 -11.85 13.07 -4.12
N LEU A 43 -11.06 13.01 -3.04
CA LEU A 43 -11.55 13.07 -1.66
C LEU A 43 -11.25 14.40 -0.97
N ALA A 44 -11.42 15.53 -1.67
CA ALA A 44 -10.89 16.86 -1.29
C ALA A 44 -11.17 17.33 0.16
N ASP A 45 -12.17 16.79 0.84
CA ASP A 45 -12.54 17.15 2.22
C ASP A 45 -11.74 16.43 3.32
N ILE A 46 -10.90 15.44 2.97
CA ILE A 46 -10.15 14.65 3.96
C ILE A 46 -8.77 15.26 4.22
N PRO A 47 -8.29 15.36 5.48
CA PRO A 47 -6.96 15.84 5.78
C PRO A 47 -5.88 14.99 5.11
N GLU A 48 -4.99 15.61 4.34
CA GLU A 48 -4.00 14.89 3.53
C GLU A 48 -3.00 14.07 4.34
N ARG A 49 -2.63 14.55 5.54
CA ARG A 49 -1.81 13.78 6.48
C ARG A 49 -2.47 12.46 6.87
N LEU A 50 -3.77 12.49 7.20
CA LEU A 50 -4.55 11.29 7.55
C LEU A 50 -4.62 10.32 6.37
N PHE A 51 -4.91 10.84 5.18
CA PHE A 51 -5.00 10.03 3.97
C PHE A 51 -3.65 9.38 3.60
N ARG A 52 -2.54 10.11 3.73
CA ARG A 52 -1.17 9.56 3.52
C ARG A 52 -0.87 8.39 4.46
N VAL A 53 -1.22 8.51 5.74
CA VAL A 53 -1.04 7.43 6.73
C VAL A 53 -1.90 6.22 6.35
N LEU A 54 -3.16 6.43 5.99
CA LEU A 54 -4.06 5.35 5.57
C LEU A 54 -3.53 4.61 4.33
N VAL A 55 -3.11 5.35 3.30
CA VAL A 55 -2.53 4.76 2.09
C VAL A 55 -1.28 3.96 2.43
N ALA A 56 -0.38 4.51 3.25
CA ALA A 56 0.83 3.80 3.67
C ALA A 56 0.51 2.50 4.43
N LEU A 57 -0.45 2.52 5.36
CA LEU A 57 -0.90 1.33 6.09
C LEU A 57 -1.48 0.28 5.15
N ILE A 58 -2.38 0.68 4.24
CA ILE A 58 -2.99 -0.23 3.26
C ILE A 58 -1.91 -0.85 2.35
N SER A 59 -0.95 -0.04 1.87
CA SER A 59 0.16 -0.55 1.07
C SER A 59 1.00 -1.58 1.84
N ILE A 60 1.31 -1.35 3.12
CA ILE A 60 2.04 -2.32 3.95
C ILE A 60 1.26 -3.63 4.10
N VAL A 61 -0.05 -3.55 4.39
CA VAL A 61 -0.91 -4.72 4.53
C VAL A 61 -1.00 -5.51 3.22
N MET A 62 -1.18 -4.82 2.08
CA MET A 62 -1.20 -5.46 0.76
C MET A 62 0.11 -6.17 0.45
N VAL A 63 1.26 -5.52 0.70
CA VAL A 63 2.57 -6.14 0.47
C VAL A 63 2.79 -7.33 1.38
N TYR A 64 2.38 -7.22 2.64
CA TYR A 64 2.50 -8.33 3.57
C TYR A 64 1.73 -9.56 3.05
N GLY A 65 0.50 -9.37 2.56
CA GLY A 65 -0.27 -10.42 1.89
C GLY A 65 0.40 -10.96 0.62
N TYR A 66 0.92 -10.05 -0.23
CA TYR A 66 1.59 -10.38 -1.49
C TYR A 66 2.89 -11.20 -1.28
N MET A 67 3.74 -10.80 -0.34
CA MET A 67 4.99 -11.50 0.00
C MET A 67 4.75 -12.85 0.66
N ARG A 68 3.61 -13.00 1.35
CA ARG A 68 3.21 -14.27 1.96
C ARG A 68 2.66 -15.24 0.90
N LEU A 69 2.45 -14.79 -0.34
CA LEU A 69 1.81 -15.57 -1.43
C LEU A 69 0.48 -16.19 -0.98
N GLU A 70 -0.13 -15.59 0.03
CA GLU A 70 -1.39 -16.09 0.55
C GLU A 70 -2.50 -15.59 -0.36
N MET A 71 -3.33 -16.55 -0.78
CA MET A 71 -4.50 -16.32 -1.61
C MET A 71 -5.62 -15.70 -0.76
N TRP A 72 -5.44 -14.46 -0.28
CA TRP A 72 -6.45 -13.75 0.52
C TRP A 72 -7.77 -13.58 -0.27
N GLY A 73 -7.72 -13.46 -1.60
CA GLY A 73 -8.91 -13.39 -2.46
C GLY A 73 -9.35 -14.73 -3.09
N LEU A 74 -8.43 -15.67 -3.30
CA LEU A 74 -8.71 -16.96 -3.96
C LEU A 74 -9.30 -18.00 -3.01
N ARG A 75 -9.26 -17.76 -1.70
CA ARG A 75 -9.87 -18.61 -0.66
C ARG A 75 -11.40 -18.66 -0.71
N LEU A 76 -12.04 -17.78 -1.48
CA LEU A 76 -13.49 -17.71 -1.65
C LEU A 76 -14.01 -18.51 -2.86
N ILE A 77 -13.14 -19.00 -3.74
CA ILE A 77 -13.52 -19.89 -4.82
C ILE A 77 -13.43 -21.33 -4.27
N PRO A 78 -14.55 -22.05 -4.11
CA PRO A 78 -14.47 -23.49 -3.93
C PRO A 78 -13.89 -24.06 -5.23
N VAL A 79 -12.61 -24.39 -5.22
CA VAL A 79 -11.99 -25.16 -6.29
C VAL A 79 -12.62 -26.54 -6.22
N ARG A 80 -13.62 -26.75 -7.08
CA ARG A 80 -14.23 -28.06 -7.31
C ARG A 80 -13.13 -28.97 -7.89
N SER A 81 -12.69 -29.93 -7.10
CA SER A 81 -11.86 -31.04 -7.57
C SER A 81 -12.79 -32.03 -8.25
N ASP A 82 -12.86 -31.95 -9.58
CA ASP A 82 -13.39 -33.02 -10.43
C ASP A 82 -12.24 -33.97 -10.82
#